data_AF-A0A936K0D8-F1
#
_entry.id   AF-A0A936K0D8-F1
#
_cell.length_a   1.000
_cell.length_b   1.000
_cell.length_c   1.000
_cell.angle_alpha   90.00
_cell.angle_beta   90.00
_cell.angle_gamma   90.00
#
_symmetry.space_group_name_H-M   'P 1'
#
loop_
_entity.id
_entity.type
_entity.pdbx_description
1 polymer ?
#
loop_
_entity_poly.entity_id
_entity_poly.type
_entity_poly.pdbx_seq_one_letter_code
_entity_poly.pdbx_strand_id
1 'polypeptide(L)'
;MKYILNILLVLFLLLFLSTAVEAQCAVCTKTSSQLGEKPAQGMNAAILYLMMSPFAIVGFIGYRWWKGNKKLEEEEIRSQQAGFRKNDQ
;
A
#
# COMPACT_ATOMS: atom_id res chain seq x y z
N MET A 1 -0.60 0.02 -24.75
CA MET A 1 -1.86 -0.46 -24.12
C MET A 1 -1.93 -1.98 -24.03
N LYS A 2 -1.91 -2.75 -25.14
CA LYS A 2 -1.98 -4.23 -25.10
C LYS A 2 -0.88 -4.90 -24.25
N TYR A 3 0.37 -4.42 -24.34
CA TYR A 3 1.47 -4.94 -23.54
C TYR A 3 1.33 -4.65 -22.05
N ILE A 4 0.82 -3.46 -21.69
CA ILE A 4 0.52 -3.08 -20.30
C ILE A 4 -0.59 -3.98 -19.75
N LEU A 5 -1.65 -4.24 -20.53
CA LEU A 5 -2.73 -5.13 -20.14
C LEU A 5 -2.24 -6.58 -19.94
N ASN A 6 -1.38 -7.08 -20.83
CA ASN A 6 -0.78 -8.40 -20.69
C ASN A 6 0.15 -8.49 -19.46
N ILE A 7 0.93 -7.45 -19.18
CA ILE A 7 1.79 -7.39 -17.99
C ILE A 7 0.93 -7.40 -16.71
N LEU A 8 -0.15 -6.61 -16.67
CA LEU A 8 -1.08 -6.58 -15.55
C LEU A 8 -1.80 -7.93 -15.36
N LEU A 9 -2.18 -8.60 -16.45
CA LEU A 9 -2.79 -9.93 -16.41
C LEU A 9 -1.83 -10.97 -15.82
N VAL A 10 -0.56 -10.97 -16.25
CA VAL A 10 0.48 -11.87 -15.72
C VAL A 10 0.73 -11.60 -14.25
N LEU A 11 0.85 -10.32 -13.83
CA LEU A 11 0.97 -9.93 -12.43
C LEU A 11 -0.22 -10.42 -11.59
N PHE A 12 -1.44 -10.28 -12.11
CA PHE A 12 -2.65 -10.75 -11.43
C PHE A 12 -2.66 -12.28 -11.27
N LEU A 13 -2.28 -13.04 -12.30
CA LEU A 13 -2.16 -14.50 -12.24
C LEU A 13 -1.09 -14.94 -11.22
N LEU A 14 0.03 -14.22 -11.12
CA LEU A 14 1.09 -14.51 -10.14
C LEU A 14 0.63 -14.35 -8.69
N LEU A 15 -0.37 -13.53 -8.40
CA LEU A 15 -0.93 -13.41 -7.04
C LEU A 15 -1.64 -14.69 -6.56
N PHE A 16 -2.07 -15.56 -7.48
CA PHE A 16 -2.72 -16.85 -7.15
C PHE A 16 -1.73 -18.01 -6.99
N LEU A 17 -0.45 -17.83 -7.35
CA LEU A 17 0.61 -18.78 -7.05
C LEU A 17 1.05 -18.61 -5.57
N SER A 18 0.14 -18.95 -4.66
CA SER A 18 0.42 -19.02 -3.23
C SER A 18 1.10 -20.35 -2.90
N THR A 19 2.40 -20.34 -2.61
CA THR A 19 3.07 -21.46 -1.94
C THR A 19 2.85 -21.37 -0.44
N ALA A 20 2.93 -22.50 0.28
CA ALA A 20 2.90 -22.52 1.74
C ALA A 20 3.81 -21.44 2.32
N VAL A 21 3.27 -20.63 3.24
CA VAL A 21 3.94 -19.43 3.79
C VAL A 21 5.00 -19.88 4.80
N GLU A 22 6.08 -20.44 4.28
CA GLU A 22 7.34 -20.56 5.00
C GLU A 22 7.99 -19.18 5.08
N ALA A 23 8.62 -18.85 6.21
CA ALA A 23 9.29 -17.58 6.36
C ALA A 23 10.38 -17.42 5.28
N GLN A 24 10.37 -16.30 4.55
CA GLN A 24 11.30 -16.05 3.45
C GLN A 24 12.74 -15.78 3.92
N CYS A 25 12.95 -15.56 5.22
CA CYS A 25 14.27 -15.33 5.82
C CYS A 25 14.76 -16.57 6.57
N ALA A 26 15.95 -17.07 6.20
CA ALA A 26 16.54 -18.28 6.74
C ALA A 26 16.75 -18.25 8.27
N VAL A 27 16.94 -17.06 8.86
CA VAL A 27 17.05 -16.88 10.32
C VAL A 27 15.70 -17.10 10.99
N CYS A 28 14.62 -16.53 10.42
CA CYS A 28 13.27 -16.67 10.94
C CYS A 28 12.78 -18.12 10.91
N THR A 29 13.10 -18.87 9.84
CA THR A 29 12.76 -20.29 9.72
C THR A 29 13.49 -21.16 10.74
N LYS A 30 14.79 -20.88 10.99
CA LYS A 30 15.55 -21.61 12.00
C LYS A 30 15.02 -21.34 13.41
N THR A 31 14.70 -20.08 13.71
CA THR A 31 14.14 -19.72 15.02
C THR A 31 12.75 -20.33 15.21
N SER A 32 11.84 -20.25 14.23
CA SER A 32 10.50 -20.84 14.36
C SER A 32 10.56 -22.35 14.61
N SER A 33 11.49 -23.05 13.96
CA SER A 33 11.69 -24.50 14.12
C SER A 33 12.12 -24.90 15.54
N GLN A 34 12.72 -23.99 16.32
CA GLN A 34 13.17 -24.25 17.70
C GLN A 34 12.09 -23.95 18.75
N LEU A 35 11.03 -23.23 18.37
CA LEU A 35 10.05 -22.69 19.32
C LEU A 35 8.88 -23.66 19.58
N GLY A 36 8.67 -24.68 18.75
CA GLY A 36 7.48 -25.55 18.79
C GLY A 36 6.29 -24.94 18.02
N GLU A 37 5.25 -25.74 17.74
CA GLU A 37 4.24 -25.41 16.71
C GLU A 37 3.49 -24.07 16.95
N LYS A 38 2.94 -23.86 18.14
CA LYS A 38 2.15 -22.66 18.47
C LYS A 38 2.94 -21.34 18.37
N PRO A 39 4.10 -21.21 19.04
CA PRO A 39 4.91 -19.98 18.93
C PRO A 39 5.57 -19.81 17.55
N ALA A 40 5.84 -20.89 16.80
CA ALA A 40 6.30 -20.81 15.41
C ALA A 40 5.25 -20.15 14.49
N GLN A 41 3.98 -20.51 14.64
CA GLN A 41 2.87 -19.87 13.90
C GLN A 41 2.73 -18.38 14.24
N GLY A 42 2.82 -18.03 15.52
CA GLY A 42 2.79 -16.63 15.97
C GLY A 42 3.94 -15.79 15.39
N MET A 43 5.13 -16.37 15.27
CA MET A 43 6.29 -15.72 14.68
C MET A 43 6.10 -15.43 13.17
N ASN A 44 5.55 -16.38 12.40
CA ASN A 44 5.28 -16.17 10.97
C ASN A 44 4.24 -15.06 10.75
N ALA A 45 3.19 -15.02 11.59
CA ALA A 45 2.19 -13.96 11.53
C ALA A 45 2.80 -12.57 11.82
N ALA A 46 3.74 -12.49 12.77
CA ALA A 46 4.44 -11.25 13.08
C ALA A 46 5.31 -10.75 11.90
N ILE A 47 6.00 -11.65 11.20
CA ILE A 47 6.80 -11.30 10.01
C ILE A 47 5.91 -10.67 8.93
N LEU A 48 4.77 -11.31 8.62
CA LEU A 48 3.82 -10.77 7.64
C LEU A 48 3.27 -9.41 8.07
N TYR A 49 2.94 -9.26 9.36
CA TYR A 49 2.48 -7.99 9.90
C TYR A 49 3.52 -6.88 9.70
N LEU A 50 4.78 -7.15 10.03
CA LEU A 50 5.88 -6.19 9.86
C LEU A 50 6.18 -5.88 8.39
N MET A 51 6.08 -6.87 7.49
CA MET A 51 6.25 -6.64 6.05
C MET A 51 5.13 -5.77 5.45
N MET A 52 3.89 -5.93 5.90
CA MET A 52 2.76 -5.12 5.42
C MET A 52 2.73 -3.70 6.02
N SER A 53 3.24 -3.54 7.25
CA SER A 53 3.25 -2.27 7.97
C SER A 53 3.81 -1.07 7.18
N PRO A 54 5.00 -1.11 6.54
CA PRO A 54 5.53 0.03 5.81
C PRO A 54 4.64 0.44 4.64
N PHE A 55 4.06 -0.52 3.91
CA PHE A 55 3.14 -0.22 2.81
C PHE A 55 1.84 0.41 3.30
N ALA A 56 1.30 -0.09 4.42
CA ALA A 56 0.10 0.48 5.04
C ALA A 56 0.33 1.94 5.50
N ILE A 57 1.48 2.20 6.13
CA ILE A 57 1.87 3.55 6.59
C ILE A 57 2.01 4.50 5.40
N VAL A 58 2.79 4.12 4.38
CA VAL A 58 3.00 4.95 3.19
C VAL A 58 1.69 5.18 2.44
N GLY A 59 0.87 4.14 2.29
CA GLY A 59 -0.45 4.24 1.67
C GLY A 59 -1.37 5.21 2.41
N PHE A 60 -1.39 5.16 3.75
CA PHE A 60 -2.18 6.07 4.57
C PHE A 60 -1.72 7.53 4.45
N ILE A 61 -0.41 7.77 4.54
CA ILE A 61 0.17 9.11 4.39
C ILE A 61 -0.11 9.66 2.98
N GLY A 62 0.15 8.86 1.94
CA GLY A 62 -0.10 9.24 0.55
C GLY A 62 -1.57 9.58 0.31
N TYR A 63 -2.50 8.77 0.83
CA TYR A 63 -3.93 9.05 0.74
C TYR A 63 -4.33 10.36 1.43
N ARG A 64 -3.81 10.61 2.64
CA ARG A 64 -4.08 11.87 3.36
C ARG A 64 -3.52 13.09 2.64
N TRP A 65 -2.32 12.99 2.07
CA TRP A 65 -1.69 14.07 1.32
C TRP A 65 -2.48 14.39 0.04
N TRP A 66 -2.84 13.37 -0.75
CA TRP A 66 -3.64 13.56 -1.96
C TRP A 66 -4.98 14.23 -1.66
N LYS A 67 -5.67 13.79 -0.60
CA LYS A 67 -6.94 14.38 -0.17
C LYS A 67 -6.78 15.83 0.31
N GLY A 68 -5.64 16.18 0.92
CA GLY A 68 -5.33 17.55 1.33
C GLY A 68 -5.16 18.48 0.13
N ASN A 69 -4.35 18.07 -0.86
CA ASN A 69 -4.05 18.89 -2.02
C ASN A 69 -5.29 19.16 -2.89
N LYS A 70 -6.21 18.19 -3.02
CA LYS A 70 -7.46 18.41 -3.76
C LYS A 70 -8.33 19.53 -3.18
N LYS A 71 -8.36 19.68 -1.86
CA LYS A 71 -9.13 20.75 -1.20
C LYS A 71 -8.50 22.12 -1.44
N LEU A 72 -7.17 22.19 -1.40
CA LEU A 72 -6.44 23.43 -1.68
C LEU A 72 -6.65 23.87 -3.13
N GLU A 73 -6.57 22.95 -4.08
CA GLU A 73 -6.83 23.22 -5.50
C GLU A 73 -8.28 23.70 -5.74
N GLU A 74 -9.26 23.08 -5.08
CA GLU A 74 -10.67 23.52 -5.11
C GLU A 74 -10.88 24.92 -4.50
N GLU A 75 -10.16 25.25 -3.42
CA GLU A 75 -10.21 26.57 -2.77
C GLU A 75 -9.54 27.66 -3.64
N GLU A 76 -8.39 27.38 -4.24
CA GLU A 76 -7.70 28.29 -5.17
C GLU A 76 -8.59 28.64 -6.37
N ILE A 77 -9.19 27.64 -7.04
CA ILE A 77 -10.09 27.85 -8.18
C ILE A 77 -11.29 28.73 -7.79
N ARG A 78 -11.89 28.48 -6.62
CA ARG A 78 -13.04 29.26 -6.13
C ARG A 78 -12.65 30.71 -5.83
N SER A 79 -11.49 30.92 -5.21
CA SER A 79 -10.98 32.26 -4.90
C SER A 79 -10.71 33.07 -6.17
N GLN A 80 -10.16 32.41 -7.20
CA GLN A 80 -9.88 33.04 -8.49
C GLN A 80 -11.17 33.41 -9.22
N GLN A 81 -12.18 32.53 -9.24
CA GLN A 81 -13.51 32.82 -9.79
C GLN A 81 -14.23 33.97 -9.06
N ALA A 82 -14.11 34.04 -7.73
CA ALA A 82 -14.66 35.14 -6.95
C ALA A 82 -13.95 36.47 -7.24
N GLY A 83 -12.64 36.43 -7.49
CA GLY A 83 -11.85 37.59 -7.93
C GLY A 83 -12.27 38.10 -9.30
N PHE A 84 -12.39 37.23 -10.31
CA PHE A 84 -12.86 37.61 -11.65
C PHE A 84 -14.26 38.25 -11.60
N ARG A 85 -15.21 37.68 -10.85
CA ARG A 85 -16.56 38.26 -10.70
C ARG A 85 -16.59 39.69 -10.13
N LYS A 86 -15.59 40.10 -9.34
CA LYS A 86 -15.51 41.48 -8.82
C LYS A 86 -14.93 42.47 -9.83
N ASN A 87 -14.18 41.99 -10.82
CA ASN A 87 -13.57 42.84 -11.84
C ASN A 87 -14.51 43.12 -13.03
N ASP A 88 -15.57 42.32 -13.18
CA ASP A 88 -16.62 42.51 -14.18
C ASP A 88 -17.76 43.45 -13.73
N GLN A 89 -17.66 44.04 -12.53
CA GLN A 89 -18.58 45.06 -11.98
C GLN A 89 -17.90 46.41 -11.86
#